data_AF-A0A2E2B6S9-F1
#
_entry.id   AF-A0A2E2B6S9-F1
#
_cell.length_a   1.000
_cell.length_b   1.000
_cell.length_c   1.000
_cell.angle_alpha   90.00
_cell.angle_beta   90.00
_cell.angle_gamma   90.00
#
_symmetry.space_group_name_H-M   'P 1'
#
loop_
_entity.id
_entity.type
_entity.pdbx_description
1 polymer ?
#
loop_
_entity_poly.entity_id
_entity_poly.type
_entity_poly.pdbx_seq_one_letter_code
_entity_poly.pdbx_strand_id
1 'polypeptide(L)'
;MQIRKWILWGFFALLGLNVLAGCYGLVIMEDDIFGPAIGGAIATAVACLLLYPASWLSLLKHGKHASWVAMGWVTLTCLMFKGLFFTWTNSAFRRGRDWEEFFIVLIIAMMPAAVLMGLGAYLKRFKALFVSSWILIIATALFMVMLTTAGFCSEILRNWRLTNLLMVLTVLEACVGIGLAVLFAGPWRWYKALALVGTAVTCVLITMDVMRVYRVQQSNVWQVGIGAILAIVIAYFNLMMCIPIKPFWGRMVRNVALGLGVLDAAVMMYLCAFAMNIRGKQETAILMLFGMILFVMITLTFVVAFKAAVDAIKIRRNDIPSQFHYSQLQITCPHCQTAQLLTEAGQHCCTCGIQFHFRITEPHCANCEYLLIGQSTGNCPECGHPLSENLGTPVGQPA
;
A
#
# COMPACT_ATOMS: atom_id res chain seq x y z
N MET A 1 -16.04 -18.09 -11.88
CA MET A 1 -15.35 -17.53 -10.68
C MET A 1 -14.01 -18.19 -10.36
N GLN A 2 -13.84 -19.49 -10.58
CA GLN A 2 -12.62 -20.24 -10.22
C GLN A 2 -11.33 -19.71 -10.87
N ILE A 3 -11.37 -19.34 -12.16
CA ILE A 3 -10.23 -18.77 -12.90
C ILE A 3 -9.67 -17.50 -12.22
N ARG A 4 -10.54 -16.62 -11.72
CA ARG A 4 -10.11 -15.39 -11.02
C ARG A 4 -9.34 -15.71 -9.73
N LYS A 5 -9.79 -16.72 -8.97
CA LYS A 5 -9.07 -17.16 -7.78
C LYS A 5 -7.67 -17.63 -8.19
N TRP A 6 -7.56 -18.50 -9.19
CA TRP A 6 -6.27 -18.98 -9.69
C TRP A 6 -5.34 -17.85 -10.14
N ILE A 7 -5.83 -16.84 -10.86
CA ILE A 7 -5.00 -15.69 -11.27
C ILE A 7 -4.50 -14.89 -10.06
N LEU A 8 -5.35 -14.64 -9.06
CA LEU A 8 -4.95 -13.94 -7.83
C LEU A 8 -3.94 -14.76 -7.01
N TRP A 9 -4.14 -16.07 -6.88
CA TRP A 9 -3.18 -16.96 -6.22
C TRP A 9 -1.85 -17.00 -6.98
N GLY A 10 -1.88 -17.04 -8.32
CA GLY A 10 -0.68 -16.93 -9.16
C GLY A 10 0.07 -15.61 -8.98
N PHE A 11 -0.65 -14.50 -8.88
CA PHE A 11 -0.07 -13.19 -8.56
C PHE A 11 0.66 -13.19 -7.21
N PHE A 12 0.01 -13.68 -6.14
CA PHE A 12 0.62 -13.75 -4.82
C PHE A 12 1.79 -14.73 -4.77
N ALA A 13 1.70 -15.87 -5.47
CA ALA A 13 2.78 -16.83 -5.57
C ALA A 13 4.00 -16.24 -6.28
N LEU A 14 3.82 -15.49 -7.37
CA LEU A 14 4.91 -14.81 -8.07
C LEU A 14 5.53 -13.69 -7.24
N LEU A 15 4.73 -12.95 -6.47
CA LEU A 15 5.26 -11.99 -5.50
C LEU A 15 6.08 -12.69 -4.42
N GLY A 16 5.61 -13.81 -3.88
CA GLY A 16 6.35 -14.61 -2.91
C GLY A 16 7.66 -15.16 -3.48
N LEU A 17 7.63 -15.70 -4.70
CA LEU A 17 8.81 -16.18 -5.40
C LEU A 17 9.81 -15.05 -5.66
N ASN A 18 9.31 -13.87 -6.01
CA ASN A 18 10.14 -12.68 -6.15
C ASN A 18 10.79 -12.24 -4.82
N VAL A 19 10.08 -12.35 -3.69
CA VAL A 19 10.68 -12.12 -2.36
C VAL A 19 11.82 -13.09 -2.12
N LEU A 20 11.58 -14.38 -2.33
CA LEU A 20 12.59 -15.42 -2.14
C LEU A 20 13.80 -15.24 -3.06
N ALA A 21 13.58 -14.91 -4.34
CA ALA A 21 14.64 -14.66 -5.30
C ALA A 21 15.47 -13.42 -4.94
N GLY A 22 14.83 -12.35 -4.46
CA GLY A 22 15.51 -11.15 -3.99
C GLY A 22 16.35 -11.40 -2.74
N CYS A 23 15.80 -12.10 -1.75
CA CYS A 23 16.54 -12.51 -0.55
C CYS A 23 17.71 -13.45 -0.91
N TYR A 24 17.48 -14.43 -1.79
CA TYR A 24 18.52 -15.35 -2.27
C TYR A 24 19.66 -14.60 -2.98
N GLY A 25 19.33 -13.68 -3.88
CA GLY A 25 20.31 -12.86 -4.58
C GLY A 25 21.15 -12.01 -3.63
N LEU A 26 20.54 -11.46 -2.58
CA LEU A 26 21.23 -10.69 -1.55
C LEU A 26 22.18 -11.53 -0.67
N VAL A 27 21.86 -12.81 -0.43
CA VAL A 27 22.65 -13.67 0.46
C VAL A 27 23.79 -14.38 -0.26
N ILE A 28 23.57 -14.83 -1.51
CA ILE A 28 24.47 -15.79 -2.17
C ILE A 28 25.31 -15.15 -3.28
N MET A 29 24.80 -14.13 -3.96
CA MET A 29 25.47 -13.56 -5.15
C MET A 29 26.12 -12.21 -4.83
N GLU A 30 27.09 -12.20 -3.91
CA GLU A 30 27.82 -10.97 -3.53
C GLU A 30 28.38 -10.21 -4.76
N ASP A 31 28.79 -10.94 -5.81
CA ASP A 31 29.47 -10.37 -6.99
C ASP A 31 28.58 -10.17 -8.23
N ASP A 32 27.44 -10.86 -8.32
CA ASP A 32 26.60 -10.89 -9.53
C ASP A 32 25.11 -10.70 -9.22
N ILE A 33 24.84 -9.60 -8.53
CA ILE A 33 23.52 -9.28 -8.01
C ILE A 33 22.55 -9.00 -9.20
N PHE A 34 23.04 -8.56 -10.37
CA PHE A 34 22.21 -8.07 -11.50
C PHE A 34 21.22 -9.11 -12.04
N GLY A 35 21.60 -10.39 -12.10
CA GLY A 35 20.73 -11.46 -12.57
C GLY A 35 19.46 -11.57 -11.70
N PRO A 36 19.60 -11.76 -10.37
CA PRO A 36 18.47 -11.71 -9.43
C PRO A 36 17.63 -10.43 -9.50
N ALA A 37 18.23 -9.27 -9.78
CA ALA A 37 17.52 -8.01 -10.02
C ALA A 37 16.49 -8.12 -11.11
N ILE A 38 17.00 -8.53 -12.27
CA ILE A 38 16.31 -8.48 -13.54
C ILE A 38 15.27 -9.58 -13.50
N GLY A 39 15.65 -10.78 -13.04
CA GLY A 39 14.73 -11.89 -12.81
C GLY A 39 13.59 -11.51 -11.87
N GLY A 40 13.92 -10.82 -10.77
CA GLY A 40 12.90 -10.26 -9.90
C GLY A 40 12.01 -9.26 -10.64
N ALA A 41 12.60 -8.25 -11.29
CA ALA A 41 11.86 -7.16 -11.95
C ALA A 41 10.90 -7.72 -13.00
N ILE A 42 11.36 -8.70 -13.77
CA ILE A 42 10.55 -9.48 -14.69
C ILE A 42 9.44 -10.22 -13.93
N ALA A 43 9.75 -10.92 -12.83
CA ALA A 43 8.72 -11.62 -12.05
C ALA A 43 7.64 -10.67 -11.51
N THR A 44 8.02 -9.48 -11.04
CA THR A 44 7.07 -8.45 -10.60
C THR A 44 6.27 -7.89 -11.77
N ALA A 45 6.91 -7.61 -12.91
CA ALA A 45 6.24 -7.16 -14.11
C ALA A 45 5.24 -8.21 -14.63
N VAL A 46 5.61 -9.50 -14.63
CA VAL A 46 4.74 -10.63 -14.99
C VAL A 46 3.59 -10.76 -14.00
N ALA A 47 3.84 -10.65 -12.70
CA ALA A 47 2.79 -10.65 -11.68
C ALA A 47 1.80 -9.49 -11.93
N CYS A 48 2.31 -8.29 -12.21
CA CYS A 48 1.50 -7.14 -12.58
C CYS A 48 0.74 -7.33 -13.91
N LEU A 49 1.35 -7.99 -14.90
CA LEU A 49 0.67 -8.33 -16.16
C LEU A 49 -0.42 -9.37 -15.94
N LEU A 50 -0.29 -10.30 -14.99
CA LEU A 50 -1.34 -11.26 -14.64
C LEU A 50 -2.53 -10.60 -13.92
N LEU A 51 -2.32 -9.48 -13.23
CA LEU A 51 -3.41 -8.69 -12.70
C LEU A 51 -4.30 -8.10 -13.80
N TYR A 52 -3.78 -7.92 -15.01
CA TYR A 52 -4.51 -7.35 -16.14
C TYR A 52 -5.70 -8.20 -16.56
N PRO A 53 -5.54 -9.48 -16.95
CA PRO A 53 -6.68 -10.34 -17.24
C PRO A 53 -7.55 -10.56 -16.00
N ALA A 54 -6.99 -10.56 -14.78
CA ALA A 54 -7.77 -10.63 -13.55
C ALA A 54 -8.75 -9.44 -13.43
N SER A 55 -8.29 -8.24 -13.80
CA SER A 55 -9.10 -7.02 -13.81
C SER A 55 -10.15 -7.05 -14.93
N TRP A 56 -9.79 -7.57 -16.11
CA TRP A 56 -10.68 -7.64 -17.26
C TRP A 56 -11.82 -8.64 -17.06
N LEU A 57 -11.50 -9.81 -16.49
CA LEU A 57 -12.47 -10.84 -16.09
C LEU A 57 -13.40 -10.37 -14.96
N SER A 58 -13.12 -9.25 -14.30
CA SER A 58 -13.94 -8.74 -13.20
C SER A 58 -15.25 -8.04 -13.63
N LEU A 59 -15.56 -7.97 -14.93
CA LEU A 59 -16.85 -7.48 -15.47
C LEU A 59 -17.26 -6.09 -14.93
N LEU A 60 -16.29 -5.19 -14.75
CA LEU A 60 -16.57 -3.78 -14.46
C LEU A 60 -17.04 -3.08 -15.74
N LYS A 61 -18.34 -3.20 -16.06
CA LYS A 61 -18.94 -2.62 -17.27
C LYS A 61 -18.69 -1.10 -17.41
N HIS A 62 -18.41 -0.36 -16.33
CA HIS A 62 -18.20 1.11 -16.33
C HIS A 62 -16.90 1.58 -15.65
N GLY A 63 -16.01 0.68 -15.20
CA GLY A 63 -14.78 1.03 -14.45
C GLY A 63 -13.48 1.00 -15.26
N LYS A 64 -13.57 0.93 -16.60
CA LYS A 64 -12.54 0.43 -17.52
C LYS A 64 -11.19 1.17 -17.55
N HIS A 65 -11.02 2.32 -16.91
CA HIS A 65 -9.75 3.07 -16.98
C HIS A 65 -9.04 3.25 -15.63
N ALA A 66 -9.77 3.18 -14.51
CA ALA A 66 -9.22 3.50 -13.20
C ALA A 66 -8.29 2.43 -12.62
N SER A 67 -8.56 1.15 -12.92
CA SER A 67 -7.71 0.02 -12.50
C SER A 67 -6.41 -0.08 -13.32
N TRP A 68 -6.45 0.38 -14.57
CA TRP A 68 -5.35 0.29 -15.53
C TRP A 68 -4.24 1.27 -15.20
N VAL A 69 -4.64 2.49 -14.86
CA VAL A 69 -3.76 3.53 -14.36
C VAL A 69 -3.13 3.10 -13.04
N ALA A 70 -3.92 2.58 -12.09
CA ALA A 70 -3.42 2.08 -10.80
C ALA A 70 -2.37 0.97 -10.93
N MET A 71 -2.61 0.01 -11.83
CA MET A 71 -1.67 -1.07 -12.10
C MET A 71 -0.41 -0.57 -12.81
N GLY A 72 -0.54 0.35 -13.78
CA GLY A 72 0.61 0.99 -14.41
C GLY A 72 1.49 1.72 -13.40
N TRP A 73 0.88 2.44 -12.45
CA TRP A 73 1.55 3.10 -11.35
C TRP A 73 2.31 2.14 -10.44
N VAL A 74 1.66 1.06 -10.00
CA VAL A 74 2.30 0.05 -9.15
C VAL A 74 3.45 -0.62 -9.89
N THR A 75 3.27 -0.95 -11.17
CA THR A 75 4.30 -1.60 -11.99
C THR A 75 5.51 -0.68 -12.20
N LEU A 76 5.26 0.59 -12.52
CA LEU A 76 6.30 1.60 -12.68
C LEU A 76 7.05 1.82 -11.35
N THR A 77 6.33 1.91 -10.23
CA THR A 77 6.95 2.12 -8.92
C THR A 77 7.78 0.91 -8.51
N CYS A 78 7.28 -0.32 -8.73
CA CYS A 78 8.04 -1.55 -8.53
C CYS A 78 9.29 -1.65 -9.41
N LEU A 79 9.20 -1.23 -10.68
CA LEU A 79 10.35 -1.21 -11.60
C LEU A 79 11.38 -0.16 -11.17
N MET A 80 10.94 1.03 -10.73
CA MET A 80 11.81 2.06 -10.18
C MET A 80 12.48 1.61 -8.88
N PHE A 81 11.73 1.01 -7.95
CA PHE A 81 12.26 0.43 -6.71
C PHE A 81 13.35 -0.59 -7.00
N LYS A 82 13.14 -1.45 -7.99
CA LYS A 82 14.12 -2.48 -8.34
C LYS A 82 15.34 -1.91 -9.01
N GLY A 83 15.19 -0.99 -9.96
CA GLY A 83 16.32 -0.34 -10.60
C GLY A 83 17.21 0.41 -9.61
N LEU A 84 16.60 1.09 -8.63
CA LEU A 84 17.32 1.92 -7.65
C LEU A 84 17.90 1.15 -6.48
N PHE A 85 17.19 0.15 -5.97
CA PHE A 85 17.78 -0.79 -5.02
C PHE A 85 19.01 -1.49 -5.64
N PHE A 86 18.93 -1.80 -6.93
CA PHE A 86 20.04 -2.43 -7.65
C PHE A 86 21.23 -1.54 -7.91
N THR A 87 20.98 -0.31 -8.36
CA THR A 87 22.06 0.67 -8.52
C THR A 87 22.67 1.01 -7.17
N TRP A 88 21.90 1.03 -6.08
CA TRP A 88 22.41 1.19 -4.72
C TRP A 88 23.29 0.02 -4.27
N THR A 89 22.83 -1.24 -4.35
CA THR A 89 23.66 -2.40 -3.98
C THR A 89 24.89 -2.52 -4.86
N ASN A 90 24.78 -2.25 -6.16
CA ASN A 90 25.91 -2.39 -7.07
C ASN A 90 26.95 -1.25 -6.92
N SER A 91 26.52 -0.01 -6.68
CA SER A 91 27.44 1.14 -6.45
C SER A 91 28.09 1.11 -5.06
N ALA A 92 27.35 0.69 -4.02
CA ALA A 92 27.90 0.52 -2.68
C ALA A 92 29.00 -0.57 -2.65
N PHE A 93 28.85 -1.64 -3.43
CA PHE A 93 29.80 -2.75 -3.48
C PHE A 93 30.97 -2.53 -4.44
N ARG A 94 30.79 -1.88 -5.60
CA ARG A 94 31.86 -1.68 -6.58
C ARG A 94 32.55 -0.33 -6.42
N ARG A 95 33.53 -0.28 -5.51
CA ARG A 95 34.75 0.55 -5.57
C ARG A 95 34.59 2.01 -6.05
N GLY A 96 34.06 2.88 -5.19
CA GLY A 96 34.64 4.18 -4.85
C GLY A 96 34.92 5.24 -5.93
N ARG A 97 34.45 5.14 -7.17
CA ARG A 97 34.86 6.10 -8.20
C ARG A 97 33.80 7.09 -8.71
N ASP A 98 32.50 6.78 -8.71
CA ASP A 98 31.52 7.69 -9.35
C ASP A 98 30.31 8.04 -8.43
N TRP A 99 30.58 8.76 -7.35
CA TRP A 99 29.55 9.24 -6.39
C TRP A 99 28.61 10.29 -6.98
N GLU A 100 29.14 11.14 -7.85
CA GLU A 100 28.36 12.17 -8.52
C GLU A 100 27.28 11.51 -9.39
N GLU A 101 27.61 10.43 -10.08
CA GLU A 101 26.65 9.65 -10.86
C GLU A 101 25.56 9.03 -9.96
N PHE A 102 25.92 8.48 -8.80
CA PHE A 102 24.94 7.95 -7.85
C PHE A 102 23.95 9.02 -7.36
N PHE A 103 24.44 10.18 -6.93
CA PHE A 103 23.58 11.26 -6.46
C PHE A 103 22.76 11.89 -7.60
N ILE A 104 23.33 12.00 -8.81
CA ILE A 104 22.59 12.44 -10.00
C ILE A 104 21.45 11.47 -10.30
N VAL A 105 21.70 10.16 -10.27
CA VAL A 105 20.67 9.13 -10.43
C VAL A 105 19.62 9.22 -9.33
N LEU A 106 20.02 9.48 -8.07
CA LEU A 106 19.10 9.67 -6.95
C LEU A 106 18.18 10.88 -7.16
N ILE A 107 18.73 12.04 -7.53
CA ILE A 107 17.95 13.27 -7.79
C ILE A 107 17.02 13.08 -8.99
N ILE A 108 17.54 12.52 -10.09
CA ILE A 108 16.74 12.23 -11.28
C ILE A 108 15.61 11.24 -10.95
N ALA A 109 15.78 10.36 -9.96
CA ALA A 109 14.75 9.45 -9.50
C ALA A 109 13.72 10.09 -8.54
N MET A 110 14.16 11.02 -7.67
CA MET A 110 13.31 11.70 -6.70
C MET A 110 12.33 12.69 -7.36
N MET A 111 12.74 13.39 -8.43
CA MET A 111 11.85 14.30 -9.16
C MET A 111 10.58 13.63 -9.71
N PRO A 112 10.66 12.52 -10.48
CA PRO A 112 9.49 11.75 -10.88
C PRO A 112 8.67 11.34 -9.68
N ALA A 113 9.29 10.84 -8.60
CA ALA A 113 8.58 10.43 -7.41
C ALA A 113 7.77 11.59 -6.80
N ALA A 114 8.35 12.77 -6.59
CA ALA A 114 7.60 13.94 -6.12
C ALA A 114 6.40 14.27 -7.02
N VAL A 115 6.58 14.22 -8.36
CA VAL A 115 5.50 14.40 -9.34
C VAL A 115 4.43 13.32 -9.18
N LEU A 116 4.81 12.05 -8.96
CA LEU A 116 3.86 10.95 -8.76
C LEU A 116 3.06 11.14 -7.47
N MET A 117 3.70 11.64 -6.42
CA MET A 117 3.04 11.94 -5.15
C MET A 117 2.03 13.08 -5.30
N GLY A 118 2.41 14.15 -6.01
CA GLY A 118 1.51 15.26 -6.35
C GLY A 118 0.34 14.81 -7.22
N LEU A 119 0.60 13.96 -8.21
CA LEU A 119 -0.43 13.36 -9.02
C LEU A 119 -1.35 12.46 -8.19
N GLY A 120 -0.81 11.65 -7.28
CA GLY A 120 -1.59 10.89 -6.31
C GLY A 120 -2.51 11.81 -5.49
N ALA A 121 -1.98 12.88 -4.90
CA ALA A 121 -2.79 13.84 -4.16
C ALA A 121 -3.91 14.47 -5.02
N TYR A 122 -3.63 14.77 -6.30
CA TYR A 122 -4.62 15.26 -7.25
C TYR A 122 -5.69 14.21 -7.57
N LEU A 123 -5.28 12.97 -7.84
CA LEU A 123 -6.15 11.84 -8.16
C LEU A 123 -7.13 11.50 -7.03
N LYS A 124 -6.78 11.84 -5.79
CA LYS A 124 -7.65 11.71 -4.61
C LYS A 124 -8.97 12.48 -4.75
N ARG A 125 -9.02 13.54 -5.58
CA ARG A 125 -10.25 14.29 -5.89
C ARG A 125 -11.28 13.45 -6.64
N PHE A 126 -10.83 12.46 -7.41
CA PHE A 126 -11.71 11.60 -8.19
C PHE A 126 -12.10 10.38 -7.36
N LYS A 127 -13.39 10.26 -7.02
CA LYS A 127 -13.91 9.11 -6.27
C LYS A 127 -13.47 7.77 -6.88
N ALA A 128 -13.42 7.67 -8.21
CA ALA A 128 -13.03 6.46 -8.93
C ALA A 128 -11.54 6.08 -8.77
N LEU A 129 -10.66 7.04 -8.50
CA LEU A 129 -9.21 6.86 -8.42
C LEU A 129 -8.67 7.00 -6.99
N PHE A 130 -9.53 7.27 -6.02
CA PHE A 130 -9.16 7.48 -4.62
C PHE A 130 -8.24 6.37 -4.08
N VAL A 131 -8.56 5.11 -4.33
CA VAL A 131 -7.77 3.97 -3.86
C VAL A 131 -6.40 3.92 -4.55
N SER A 132 -6.38 4.04 -5.87
CA SER A 132 -5.16 4.08 -6.70
C SER A 132 -4.24 5.22 -6.28
N SER A 133 -4.83 6.36 -5.92
CA SER A 133 -4.10 7.53 -5.44
C SER A 133 -3.39 7.27 -4.12
N TRP A 134 -4.04 6.56 -3.18
CA TRP A 134 -3.40 6.16 -1.93
C TRP A 134 -2.25 5.18 -2.17
N ILE A 135 -2.45 4.20 -3.05
CA ILE A 135 -1.38 3.25 -3.39
C ILE A 135 -0.18 3.99 -3.97
N LEU A 136 -0.42 4.94 -4.89
CA LEU A 136 0.65 5.75 -5.47
C LEU A 136 1.36 6.57 -4.41
N ILE A 137 0.64 7.33 -3.59
CA ILE A 137 1.23 8.12 -2.50
C ILE A 137 2.05 7.25 -1.56
N ILE A 138 1.53 6.08 -1.16
CA ILE A 138 2.23 5.15 -0.26
C ILE A 138 3.51 4.62 -0.91
N ALA A 139 3.41 4.12 -2.14
CA ALA A 139 4.54 3.53 -2.85
C ALA A 139 5.63 4.59 -3.11
N THR A 140 5.23 5.78 -3.52
CA THR A 140 6.14 6.90 -3.75
C THR A 140 6.75 7.42 -2.45
N ALA A 141 5.99 7.50 -1.35
CA ALA A 141 6.54 7.87 -0.05
C ALA A 141 7.57 6.86 0.43
N LEU A 142 7.27 5.56 0.34
CA LEU A 142 8.21 4.49 0.64
C LEU A 142 9.47 4.55 -0.22
N PHE A 143 9.33 4.96 -1.48
CA PHE A 143 10.45 5.10 -2.40
C PHE A 143 11.37 6.24 -2.00
N MET A 144 10.80 7.40 -1.69
CA MET A 144 11.56 8.56 -1.20
C MET A 144 12.29 8.20 0.08
N VAL A 145 11.58 7.57 1.04
CA VAL A 145 12.15 7.00 2.27
C VAL A 145 13.38 6.15 1.95
N MET A 146 13.23 5.19 1.04
CA MET A 146 14.30 4.28 0.64
C MET A 146 15.52 5.01 0.11
N LEU A 147 15.33 5.92 -0.85
CA LEU A 147 16.41 6.67 -1.47
C LEU A 147 17.14 7.56 -0.46
N THR A 148 16.39 8.14 0.47
CA THR A 148 16.96 8.97 1.52
C THR A 148 17.81 8.14 2.47
N THR A 149 17.28 7.00 2.95
CA THR A 149 18.03 6.10 3.82
C THR A 149 19.26 5.56 3.10
N ALA A 150 19.12 5.18 1.84
CA ALA A 150 20.20 4.70 0.99
C ALA A 150 21.35 5.71 0.83
N GLY A 151 21.04 6.97 0.49
CA GLY A 151 22.02 8.04 0.35
C GLY A 151 22.61 8.49 1.69
N PHE A 152 21.81 8.50 2.76
CA PHE A 152 22.26 8.85 4.10
C PHE A 152 23.24 7.80 4.63
N CYS A 153 22.92 6.51 4.51
CA CYS A 153 23.79 5.43 4.94
C CYS A 153 25.09 5.36 4.14
N SER A 154 25.03 5.54 2.82
CA SER A 154 26.24 5.46 1.98
C SER A 154 27.28 6.52 2.37
N GLU A 155 26.84 7.72 2.76
CA GLU A 155 27.75 8.83 3.04
C GLU A 155 28.21 8.88 4.51
N ILE A 156 27.32 8.50 5.44
CA ILE A 156 27.70 8.33 6.85
C ILE A 156 28.78 7.28 7.01
N LEU A 157 28.65 6.15 6.32
CA LEU A 157 29.60 5.06 6.47
C LEU A 157 31.00 5.44 5.97
N ARG A 158 31.12 6.40 5.03
CA ARG A 158 32.37 6.61 4.30
C ARG A 158 33.14 7.88 4.61
N ASN A 159 32.51 9.06 4.63
CA ASN A 159 33.25 10.33 4.69
C ASN A 159 32.83 11.30 5.79
N TRP A 160 31.68 11.07 6.45
CA TRP A 160 31.19 11.86 7.58
C TRP A 160 31.20 13.39 7.36
N ARG A 161 31.21 13.84 6.10
CA ARG A 161 31.20 15.26 5.72
C ARG A 161 30.07 15.48 4.73
N LEU A 162 29.12 16.32 5.13
CA LEU A 162 28.02 16.81 4.31
C LEU A 162 28.51 17.92 3.36
N THR A 163 29.54 17.65 2.55
CA THR A 163 30.10 18.66 1.63
C THR A 163 29.33 18.77 0.31
N ASN A 164 28.53 17.77 -0.05
CA ASN A 164 27.81 17.76 -1.31
C ASN A 164 26.43 18.42 -1.20
N LEU A 165 26.25 19.54 -1.91
CA LEU A 165 24.97 20.24 -2.08
C LEU A 165 23.85 19.28 -2.53
N LEU A 166 24.16 18.26 -3.34
CA LEU A 166 23.21 17.24 -3.76
C LEU A 166 22.63 16.44 -2.58
N MET A 167 23.43 16.12 -1.56
CA MET A 167 22.96 15.39 -0.38
C MET A 167 22.01 16.25 0.46
N VAL A 168 22.33 17.54 0.58
CA VAL A 168 21.52 18.50 1.31
C VAL A 168 20.13 18.61 0.67
N LEU A 169 20.11 18.74 -0.65
CA LEU A 169 18.88 18.84 -1.43
C LEU A 169 18.04 17.55 -1.30
N THR A 170 18.67 16.39 -1.38
CA THR A 170 17.97 15.10 -1.26
C THR A 170 17.39 14.87 0.14
N VAL A 171 18.08 15.28 1.22
CA VAL A 171 17.49 15.17 2.56
C VAL A 171 16.41 16.22 2.81
N LEU A 172 16.56 17.45 2.32
CA LEU A 172 15.50 18.45 2.39
C LEU A 172 14.25 17.98 1.65
N GLU A 173 14.40 17.45 0.44
CA GLU A 173 13.33 16.89 -0.37
C GLU A 173 12.64 15.71 0.34
N ALA A 174 13.41 14.82 0.94
CA ALA A 174 12.89 13.72 1.74
C ALA A 174 12.10 14.20 2.96
N CYS A 175 12.61 15.18 3.69
CA CYS A 175 11.92 15.73 4.85
C CYS A 175 10.61 16.42 4.45
N VAL A 176 10.60 17.13 3.33
CA VAL A 176 9.36 17.68 2.76
C VAL A 176 8.39 16.54 2.41
N GLY A 177 8.84 15.50 1.69
CA GLY A 177 8.02 14.35 1.33
C GLY A 177 7.42 13.64 2.55
N ILE A 178 8.23 13.40 3.59
CA ILE A 178 7.80 12.77 4.85
C ILE A 178 6.82 13.70 5.59
N GLY A 179 7.11 15.00 5.69
CA GLY A 179 6.22 15.97 6.31
C GLY A 179 4.84 16.02 5.63
N LEU A 180 4.83 16.05 4.30
CA LEU A 180 3.60 15.99 3.51
C LEU A 180 2.86 14.67 3.73
N ALA A 181 3.56 13.53 3.73
CA ALA A 181 2.94 12.24 4.01
C ALA A 181 2.30 12.20 5.41
N VAL A 182 2.97 12.71 6.44
CA VAL A 182 2.43 12.77 7.81
C VAL A 182 1.21 13.68 7.89
N LEU A 183 1.25 14.85 7.25
CA LEU A 183 0.15 15.83 7.25
C LEU A 183 -1.08 15.30 6.50
N PHE A 184 -0.91 14.77 5.30
CA PHE A 184 -2.03 14.44 4.40
C PHE A 184 -2.57 13.01 4.57
N ALA A 185 -1.84 12.12 5.25
CA ALA A 185 -2.28 10.75 5.46
C ALA A 185 -3.19 10.60 6.68
N GLY A 186 -4.51 10.48 6.49
CA GLY A 186 -5.44 10.09 7.56
C GLY A 186 -5.74 11.17 8.61
N PRO A 187 -6.58 10.84 9.62
CA PRO A 187 -7.00 11.79 10.65
C PRO A 187 -5.81 12.24 11.52
N TRP A 188 -5.91 13.44 12.09
CA TRP A 188 -4.90 13.98 12.99
C TRP A 188 -4.82 13.17 14.29
N ARG A 189 -3.61 12.79 14.70
CA ARG A 189 -3.32 11.99 15.91
C ARG A 189 -1.99 12.47 16.52
N TRP A 190 -1.82 12.32 17.84
CA TRP A 190 -0.68 12.89 18.57
C TRP A 190 0.69 12.42 18.04
N TYR A 191 0.82 11.16 17.62
CA TYR A 191 2.09 10.64 17.11
C TYR A 191 2.53 11.31 15.78
N LYS A 192 1.60 11.93 15.02
CA LYS A 192 1.96 12.73 13.85
C LYS A 192 2.72 13.99 14.24
N ALA A 193 2.35 14.61 15.36
CA ALA A 193 3.08 15.76 15.88
C ALA A 193 4.52 15.34 16.25
N LEU A 194 4.70 14.16 16.85
CA LEU A 194 6.02 13.60 17.13
C LEU A 194 6.85 13.42 15.85
N ALA A 195 6.25 12.85 14.79
CA ALA A 195 6.92 12.71 13.50
C ALA A 195 7.30 14.06 12.89
N LEU A 196 6.39 15.05 12.91
CA LEU A 196 6.67 16.39 12.40
C LEU A 196 7.77 17.10 13.18
N VAL A 197 7.80 16.95 14.51
CA VAL A 197 8.88 17.48 15.35
C VAL A 197 10.20 16.79 14.98
N GLY A 198 10.21 15.47 14.82
CA GLY A 198 11.38 14.72 14.35
C GLY A 198 11.88 15.22 12.99
N THR A 199 10.99 15.33 12.00
CA THR A 199 11.32 15.87 10.67
C THR A 199 11.84 17.30 10.74
N ALA A 200 11.22 18.16 11.55
CA ALA A 200 11.64 19.55 11.70
C ALA A 200 13.03 19.64 12.33
N VAL A 201 13.30 18.86 13.38
CA VAL A 201 14.63 18.80 14.02
C VAL A 201 15.68 18.32 13.02
N THR A 202 15.41 17.25 12.27
CA THR A 202 16.30 16.75 11.21
C THR A 202 16.57 17.83 10.15
N CYS A 203 15.53 18.49 9.64
CA CYS A 203 15.66 19.62 8.71
C CYS A 203 16.56 20.72 9.26
N VAL A 204 16.31 21.15 10.51
CA VAL A 204 17.05 22.25 11.13
C VAL A 204 18.52 21.88 11.30
N LEU A 205 18.82 20.71 11.83
CA LEU A 205 20.21 20.25 12.04
C LEU A 205 20.98 20.18 10.71
N ILE A 206 20.35 19.65 9.67
CA ILE A 206 20.96 19.59 8.34
C ILE A 206 21.14 21.00 7.76
N THR A 207 20.13 21.86 7.85
CA THR A 207 20.24 23.25 7.36
C THR A 207 21.36 24.00 8.09
N MET A 208 21.50 23.81 9.40
CA MET A 208 22.58 24.45 10.17
C MET A 208 23.97 23.95 9.76
N ASP A 209 24.10 22.68 9.39
CA ASP A 209 25.35 22.10 8.86
C ASP A 209 25.72 22.69 7.50
N VAL A 210 24.74 22.81 6.61
CA VAL A 210 24.88 23.38 5.27
C VAL A 210 25.33 24.83 5.33
N MET A 211 24.69 25.60 6.20
CA MET A 211 25.00 27.01 6.43
C MET A 211 26.32 27.17 7.19
N ARG A 212 26.99 26.07 7.55
CA ARG A 212 28.23 26.01 8.34
C ARG A 212 28.11 26.66 9.73
N VAL A 213 26.88 26.85 10.22
CA VAL A 213 26.57 27.40 11.55
C VAL A 213 26.85 26.36 12.62
N TYR A 214 26.54 25.10 12.34
CA TYR A 214 26.78 23.97 13.23
C TYR A 214 27.36 22.81 12.44
N ARG A 215 28.66 22.55 12.58
CA ARG A 215 29.26 21.39 11.94
C ARG A 215 28.77 20.13 12.64
N VAL A 216 27.98 19.34 11.95
CA VAL A 216 27.58 18.01 12.40
C VAL A 216 28.85 17.15 12.43
N GLN A 217 29.42 17.04 13.63
CA GLN A 217 30.55 16.15 13.88
C GLN A 217 30.07 14.69 13.84
N GLN A 218 31.01 13.78 13.60
CA GLN A 218 30.78 12.33 13.62
C GLN A 218 29.99 11.87 14.86
N SER A 219 30.26 12.49 16.01
CA SER A 219 29.60 12.22 17.28
C SER A 219 28.13 12.57 17.34
N ASN A 220 27.58 13.36 16.40
CA ASN A 220 26.21 13.87 16.43
C ASN A 220 25.36 13.44 15.23
N VAL A 221 25.95 12.79 14.22
CA VAL A 221 25.26 12.29 13.02
C VAL A 221 24.12 11.32 13.36
N TRP A 222 24.31 10.50 14.41
CA TRP A 222 23.27 9.58 14.87
C TRP A 222 21.99 10.30 15.30
N GLN A 223 22.06 11.55 15.77
CA GLN A 223 20.89 12.34 16.18
C GLN A 223 20.02 12.68 14.96
N VAL A 224 20.66 13.08 13.86
CA VAL A 224 20.00 13.37 12.57
C VAL A 224 19.37 12.09 12.01
N GLY A 225 20.12 10.98 12.07
CA GLY A 225 19.65 9.67 11.62
C GLY A 225 18.45 9.16 12.38
N ILE A 226 18.48 9.18 13.71
CA ILE A 226 17.35 8.75 14.55
C ILE A 226 16.11 9.60 14.28
N GLY A 227 16.26 10.93 14.18
CA GLY A 227 15.14 11.83 13.87
C GLY A 227 14.49 11.51 12.52
N ALA A 228 15.31 11.26 11.49
CA ALA A 228 14.83 10.88 10.16
C ALA A 228 14.11 9.52 10.20
N ILE A 229 14.74 8.49 10.77
CA ILE A 229 14.19 7.13 10.84
C ILE A 229 12.86 7.13 11.59
N LEU A 230 12.76 7.82 12.73
CA LEU A 230 11.51 7.93 13.48
C LEU A 230 10.40 8.57 12.65
N ALA A 231 10.69 9.67 11.96
CA ALA A 231 9.72 10.34 11.11
C ALA A 231 9.21 9.43 9.99
N ILE A 232 10.12 8.71 9.34
CA ILE A 232 9.83 7.73 8.28
C ILE A 232 8.91 6.63 8.79
N VAL A 233 9.27 6.00 9.91
CA VAL A 233 8.53 4.86 10.45
C VAL A 233 7.15 5.27 10.88
N ILE A 234 7.01 6.43 11.53
CA ILE A 234 5.69 6.94 11.94
C ILE A 234 4.84 7.28 10.72
N ALA A 235 5.41 7.89 9.67
CA ALA A 235 4.71 8.16 8.43
C ALA A 235 4.20 6.86 7.79
N TYR A 236 5.06 5.84 7.71
CA TYR A 236 4.71 4.50 7.23
C TYR A 236 3.60 3.85 8.06
N PHE A 237 3.75 3.85 9.39
CA PHE A 237 2.77 3.30 10.32
C PHE A 237 1.39 3.96 10.14
N ASN A 238 1.40 5.28 10.01
CA ASN A 238 0.20 6.06 9.84
C ASN A 238 -0.50 5.74 8.51
N LEU A 239 0.25 5.64 7.41
CA LEU A 239 -0.28 5.22 6.11
C LEU A 239 -0.91 3.83 6.18
N MET A 240 -0.21 2.86 6.76
CA MET A 240 -0.69 1.47 6.86
C MET A 240 -1.92 1.32 7.76
N MET A 241 -1.99 2.11 8.84
CA MET A 241 -3.14 2.13 9.74
C MET A 241 -4.39 2.75 9.11
N CYS A 242 -4.23 3.63 8.12
CA CYS A 242 -5.35 4.23 7.39
C CYS A 242 -6.01 3.25 6.41
N ILE A 243 -5.38 2.12 6.12
CA ILE A 243 -5.91 1.12 5.19
C ILE A 243 -6.97 0.28 5.94
N PRO A 244 -8.27 0.35 5.57
CA PRO A 244 -9.32 -0.42 6.21
C PRO A 244 -9.26 -1.88 5.73
N ILE A 245 -8.93 -2.80 6.61
CA ILE A 245 -8.83 -4.23 6.31
C ILE A 245 -9.73 -5.00 7.28
N LYS A 246 -10.84 -5.53 6.78
CA LYS A 246 -11.83 -6.29 7.57
C LYS A 246 -11.36 -7.72 7.95
N PRO A 247 -10.78 -8.54 7.06
CA PRO A 247 -10.47 -9.93 7.41
C PRO A 247 -9.27 -10.05 8.38
N PHE A 248 -9.31 -11.07 9.26
CA PHE A 248 -8.26 -11.37 10.23
C PHE A 248 -6.87 -11.53 9.57
N TRP A 249 -6.79 -12.31 8.49
CA TRP A 249 -5.53 -12.53 7.76
C TRP A 249 -4.91 -11.24 7.23
N GLY A 250 -5.72 -10.33 6.70
CA GLY A 250 -5.20 -9.04 6.20
C GLY A 250 -4.69 -8.15 7.33
N ARG A 251 -5.30 -8.21 8.53
CA ARG A 251 -4.79 -7.55 9.73
C ARG A 251 -3.46 -8.15 10.19
N MET A 252 -3.32 -9.48 10.13
CA MET A 252 -2.07 -10.16 10.47
C MET A 252 -0.94 -9.75 9.53
N VAL A 253 -1.15 -9.80 8.21
CA VAL A 253 -0.14 -9.38 7.20
C VAL A 253 0.26 -7.92 7.39
N ARG A 254 -0.70 -7.03 7.66
CA ARG A 254 -0.40 -5.63 7.99
C ARG A 254 0.47 -5.53 9.25
N ASN A 255 0.14 -6.23 10.32
CA ASN A 255 0.91 -6.19 11.56
C ASN A 255 2.32 -6.74 11.37
N VAL A 256 2.50 -7.78 10.55
CA VAL A 256 3.82 -8.29 10.17
C VAL A 256 4.61 -7.22 9.40
N ALA A 257 3.99 -6.55 8.42
CA ALA A 257 4.65 -5.47 7.68
C ALA A 257 5.05 -4.29 8.59
N LEU A 258 4.18 -3.92 9.53
CA LEU A 258 4.47 -2.90 10.54
C LEU A 258 5.61 -3.33 11.48
N GLY A 259 5.62 -4.59 11.93
CA GLY A 259 6.69 -5.14 12.76
C GLY A 259 8.03 -5.16 12.03
N LEU A 260 8.05 -5.50 10.74
CA LEU A 260 9.23 -5.40 9.90
C LEU A 260 9.70 -3.95 9.73
N GLY A 261 8.79 -2.98 9.59
CA GLY A 261 9.18 -1.57 9.56
C GLY A 261 9.81 -1.07 10.87
N VAL A 262 9.35 -1.58 12.02
CA VAL A 262 10.00 -1.28 13.32
C VAL A 262 11.36 -1.97 13.42
N LEU A 263 11.47 -3.21 12.94
CA LEU A 263 12.74 -3.94 12.91
C LEU A 263 13.77 -3.24 12.01
N ASP A 264 13.34 -2.82 10.82
CA ASP A 264 14.12 -2.05 9.85
C ASP A 264 14.68 -0.77 10.48
N ALA A 265 13.81 -0.03 11.17
CA ALA A 265 14.18 1.16 11.93
C ALA A 265 15.20 0.87 13.01
N ALA A 266 15.02 -0.21 13.77
CA ALA A 266 15.92 -0.60 14.84
C ALA A 266 17.32 -0.95 14.29
N VAL A 267 17.38 -1.72 13.20
CA VAL A 267 18.64 -2.02 12.50
C VAL A 267 19.30 -0.74 12.00
N MET A 268 18.53 0.19 11.45
CA MET A 268 19.06 1.48 10.98
C MET A 268 19.53 2.41 12.09
N MET A 269 18.82 2.46 13.22
CA MET A 269 19.26 3.22 14.38
C MET A 269 20.53 2.61 14.97
N TYR A 270 20.63 1.28 15.01
CA TYR A 270 21.84 0.56 15.40
C TYR A 270 23.01 0.91 14.47
N LEU A 271 22.80 0.85 13.15
CA LEU A 271 23.80 1.28 12.17
C LEU A 271 24.24 2.73 12.40
N CYS A 272 23.30 3.65 12.59
CA CYS A 272 23.62 5.06 12.84
C CYS A 272 24.41 5.27 14.15
N ALA A 273 24.08 4.53 15.20
CA ALA A 273 24.73 4.65 16.50
C ALA A 273 26.13 4.00 16.54
N PHE A 274 26.32 2.90 15.81
CA PHE A 274 27.53 2.07 15.88
C PHE A 274 28.35 2.04 14.59
N ALA A 275 28.00 2.85 13.57
CA ALA A 275 28.70 2.91 12.28
C ALA A 275 30.23 3.04 12.43
N MET A 276 30.71 3.78 13.43
CA MET A 276 32.16 3.95 13.66
C MET A 276 32.89 2.66 14.06
N ASN A 277 32.19 1.73 14.69
CA ASN A 277 32.73 0.47 15.20
C ASN A 277 32.59 -0.70 14.21
N ILE A 278 31.75 -0.55 13.19
CA ILE A 278 31.45 -1.58 12.20
C ILE A 278 32.36 -1.33 10.99
N ARG A 279 33.24 -2.28 10.67
CA ARG A 279 34.12 -2.18 9.49
C ARG A 279 34.21 -3.49 8.73
N GLY A 280 34.42 -3.39 7.41
CA GLY A 280 34.70 -4.52 6.54
C GLY A 280 33.49 -5.45 6.41
N LYS A 281 33.71 -6.77 6.52
CA LYS A 281 32.67 -7.79 6.25
C LYS A 281 31.40 -7.65 7.10
N GLN A 282 31.52 -7.12 8.32
CA GLN A 282 30.37 -6.91 9.21
C GLN A 282 29.42 -5.83 8.68
N GLU A 283 29.96 -4.76 8.10
CA GLU A 283 29.18 -3.67 7.50
C GLU A 283 28.32 -4.21 6.35
N THR A 284 28.96 -4.97 5.47
CA THR A 284 28.32 -5.64 4.33
C THR A 284 27.17 -6.54 4.77
N ALA A 285 27.41 -7.39 5.77
CA ALA A 285 26.39 -8.31 6.28
C ALA A 285 25.18 -7.58 6.89
N ILE A 286 25.41 -6.50 7.64
CA ILE A 286 24.32 -5.72 8.25
C ILE A 286 23.54 -4.95 7.19
N LEU A 287 24.21 -4.37 6.19
CA LEU A 287 23.54 -3.71 5.06
C LEU A 287 22.72 -4.69 4.21
N MET A 288 23.22 -5.91 4.00
CA MET A 288 22.47 -6.98 3.33
C MET A 288 21.22 -7.36 4.14
N LEU A 289 21.36 -7.54 5.46
CA LEU A 289 20.23 -7.83 6.34
C LEU A 289 19.17 -6.74 6.30
N PHE A 290 19.59 -5.48 6.36
CA PHE A 290 18.72 -4.32 6.21
C PHE A 290 17.99 -4.35 4.86
N GLY A 291 18.73 -4.50 3.76
CA GLY A 291 18.15 -4.57 2.41
C GLY A 291 17.11 -5.68 2.26
N MET A 292 17.34 -6.84 2.89
CA MET A 292 16.38 -7.95 2.91
C MET A 292 15.10 -7.60 3.69
N ILE A 293 15.24 -7.09 4.92
CA ILE A 293 14.08 -6.71 5.76
C ILE A 293 13.21 -5.70 5.03
N LEU A 294 13.85 -4.68 4.48
CA LEU A 294 13.22 -3.59 3.78
C LEU A 294 12.49 -4.08 2.50
N PHE A 295 13.12 -4.97 1.73
CA PHE A 295 12.51 -5.56 0.54
C PHE A 295 11.25 -6.39 0.86
N VAL A 296 11.30 -7.19 1.92
CA VAL A 296 10.14 -7.96 2.41
C VAL A 296 9.04 -7.01 2.87
N MET A 297 9.39 -5.98 3.65
CA MET A 297 8.45 -4.97 4.15
C MET A 297 7.69 -4.28 2.99
N ILE A 298 8.41 -3.88 1.94
CA ILE A 298 7.81 -3.24 0.76
C ILE A 298 6.85 -4.19 0.07
N THR A 299 7.26 -5.44 -0.15
CA THR A 299 6.42 -6.42 -0.83
C THR A 299 5.14 -6.71 -0.05
N LEU A 300 5.23 -6.85 1.27
CA LEU A 300 4.05 -7.01 2.13
C LEU A 300 3.16 -5.76 2.11
N THR A 301 3.74 -4.57 2.07
CA THR A 301 2.99 -3.31 1.94
C THR A 301 2.17 -3.29 0.65
N PHE A 302 2.77 -3.71 -0.47
CA PHE A 302 2.05 -3.83 -1.74
C PHE A 302 0.91 -4.84 -1.66
N VAL A 303 1.13 -6.00 -1.03
CA VAL A 303 0.06 -7.01 -0.83
C VAL A 303 -1.11 -6.43 -0.04
N VAL A 304 -0.83 -5.71 1.05
CA VAL A 304 -1.85 -5.06 1.89
C VAL A 304 -2.60 -3.98 1.10
N ALA A 305 -1.87 -3.10 0.43
CA ALA A 305 -2.46 -2.00 -0.34
C ALA A 305 -3.33 -2.53 -1.49
N PHE A 306 -2.85 -3.56 -2.19
CA PHE A 306 -3.60 -4.24 -3.25
C PHE A 306 -4.87 -4.91 -2.72
N LYS A 307 -4.77 -5.64 -1.60
CA LYS A 307 -5.94 -6.29 -0.99
C LYS A 307 -7.00 -5.29 -0.58
N ALA A 308 -6.59 -4.19 0.05
CA ALA A 308 -7.49 -3.12 0.44
C ALA A 308 -8.14 -2.45 -0.77
N ALA A 309 -7.42 -2.32 -1.87
CA ALA A 309 -7.98 -1.82 -3.11
C ALA A 309 -9.06 -2.74 -3.68
N VAL A 310 -8.81 -4.04 -3.70
CA VAL A 310 -9.80 -5.04 -4.12
C VAL A 310 -11.03 -5.01 -3.21
N ASP A 311 -10.85 -4.87 -1.90
CA ASP A 311 -11.96 -4.81 -0.94
C ASP A 311 -12.77 -3.52 -1.07
N ALA A 312 -12.13 -2.38 -1.29
CA ALA A 312 -12.81 -1.11 -1.54
C ALA A 312 -13.66 -1.15 -2.81
N ILE A 313 -13.19 -1.85 -3.85
CA ILE A 313 -13.97 -2.08 -5.07
C ILE A 313 -15.19 -2.96 -4.79
N LYS A 314 -15.08 -3.96 -3.89
CA LYS A 314 -16.21 -4.82 -3.50
C LYS A 314 -17.28 -4.04 -2.74
N ILE A 315 -16.90 -3.26 -1.72
CA ILE A 315 -17.86 -2.52 -0.88
C ILE A 315 -18.72 -1.58 -1.75
N ARG A 316 -18.11 -0.87 -2.70
CA ARG A 316 -18.86 0.02 -3.60
C ARG A 316 -19.82 -0.68 -4.56
N ARG A 317 -19.68 -1.99 -4.79
CA ARG A 317 -20.70 -2.73 -5.56
C ARG A 317 -22.00 -2.88 -4.78
N ASN A 318 -21.93 -2.97 -3.45
CA ASN A 318 -23.10 -3.15 -2.60
C ASN A 318 -23.84 -1.82 -2.36
N ASP A 319 -23.17 -0.68 -2.55
CA ASP A 319 -23.74 0.66 -2.31
C ASP A 319 -24.38 1.30 -3.55
N ILE A 320 -24.32 0.66 -4.73
CA ILE A 320 -25.22 1.07 -5.81
C ILE A 320 -26.57 0.49 -5.39
N PRO A 321 -27.56 1.30 -4.96
CA PRO A 321 -28.90 0.78 -4.83
C PRO A 321 -29.23 0.22 -6.21
N SER A 322 -29.34 -1.11 -6.31
CA SER A 322 -30.04 -1.70 -7.42
C SER A 322 -31.41 -1.06 -7.36
N GLN A 323 -31.62 -0.03 -8.18
CA GLN A 323 -32.94 0.52 -8.41
C GLN A 323 -33.69 -0.62 -9.07
N PHE A 324 -34.31 -1.45 -8.23
CA PHE A 324 -35.20 -2.50 -8.64
C PHE A 324 -36.39 -1.76 -9.25
N HIS A 325 -36.37 -1.61 -10.57
CA HIS A 325 -37.51 -1.12 -11.32
C HIS A 325 -38.55 -2.23 -11.31
N TYR A 326 -39.51 -2.13 -10.39
CA TYR A 326 -40.73 -2.92 -10.43
C TYR A 326 -41.82 -2.04 -11.05
N SER A 327 -42.49 -2.55 -12.08
CA SER A 327 -43.61 -1.81 -12.70
C SER A 327 -44.86 -1.88 -11.82
N GLN A 328 -45.10 -3.02 -11.17
CA GLN A 328 -46.29 -3.30 -10.38
C GLN A 328 -45.97 -4.27 -9.24
N LEU A 329 -46.45 -3.96 -8.02
CA LEU A 329 -46.33 -4.83 -6.85
C LEU A 329 -47.74 -5.09 -6.30
N GLN A 330 -48.21 -6.34 -6.37
CA GLN A 330 -49.49 -6.72 -5.77
C GLN A 330 -49.28 -7.04 -4.29
N ILE A 331 -49.98 -6.32 -3.42
CA ILE A 331 -49.92 -6.52 -1.96
C ILE A 331 -51.32 -6.56 -1.36
N THR A 332 -51.46 -7.30 -0.27
CA THR A 332 -52.67 -7.29 0.56
C THR A 332 -52.40 -6.46 1.81
N CYS A 333 -53.19 -5.42 2.04
CA CYS A 333 -53.01 -4.57 3.22
C CYS A 333 -53.19 -5.41 4.51
N PRO A 334 -52.22 -5.42 5.45
CA PRO A 334 -52.34 -6.21 6.68
C PRO A 334 -53.41 -5.68 7.63
N HIS A 335 -53.81 -4.40 7.49
CA HIS A 335 -54.80 -3.77 8.36
C HIS A 335 -56.24 -3.99 7.88
N CYS A 336 -56.53 -3.65 6.61
CA CYS A 336 -57.90 -3.72 6.07
C CYS A 336 -58.13 -4.88 5.08
N GLN A 337 -57.11 -5.72 4.86
CA GLN A 337 -57.13 -6.89 3.95
C GLN A 337 -57.47 -6.57 2.48
N THR A 338 -57.47 -5.30 2.09
CA THR A 338 -57.70 -4.90 0.70
C THR A 338 -56.49 -5.25 -0.15
N ALA A 339 -56.70 -6.06 -1.18
CA ALA A 339 -55.70 -6.31 -2.22
C ALA A 339 -55.58 -5.08 -3.12
N GLN A 340 -54.36 -4.58 -3.32
CA GLN A 340 -54.10 -3.43 -4.16
C GLN A 340 -52.81 -3.60 -4.96
N LEU A 341 -52.78 -2.95 -6.12
CA LEU A 341 -51.63 -2.91 -6.99
C LEU A 341 -50.88 -1.60 -6.73
N LEU A 342 -49.67 -1.69 -6.20
CA LEU A 342 -48.80 -0.54 -6.01
C LEU A 342 -47.95 -0.30 -7.27
N THR A 343 -47.95 0.95 -7.74
CA THR A 343 -47.02 1.46 -8.76
C THR A 343 -45.86 2.19 -8.06
N GLU A 344 -44.83 2.61 -8.80
CA GLU A 344 -43.66 3.34 -8.26
C GLU A 344 -44.04 4.59 -7.41
N ALA A 345 -45.23 5.15 -7.62
CA ALA A 345 -45.73 6.32 -6.88
C ALA A 345 -46.62 5.98 -5.65
N GLY A 346 -47.04 4.73 -5.48
CA GLY A 346 -47.98 4.32 -4.44
C GLY A 346 -47.27 3.70 -3.23
N GLN A 347 -47.11 4.47 -2.14
CA GLN A 347 -46.61 3.95 -0.86
C GLN A 347 -47.68 3.83 0.22
N HIS A 348 -48.98 3.93 -0.10
CA HIS A 348 -50.04 3.93 0.91
C HIS A 348 -51.20 3.01 0.53
N CYS A 349 -51.94 2.52 1.52
CA CYS A 349 -53.20 1.83 1.26
C CYS A 349 -54.31 2.82 0.91
N CYS A 350 -55.00 2.58 -0.21
CA CYS A 350 -56.07 3.46 -0.68
C CYS A 350 -57.27 3.51 0.29
N THR A 351 -57.47 2.46 1.09
CA THR A 351 -58.62 2.32 2.00
C THR A 351 -58.36 2.90 3.39
N CYS A 352 -57.23 2.55 4.01
CA CYS A 352 -56.93 2.90 5.41
C CYS A 352 -55.77 3.88 5.60
N GLY A 353 -55.09 4.27 4.51
CA GLY A 353 -54.00 5.24 4.56
C GLY A 353 -52.68 4.72 5.15
N ILE A 354 -52.57 3.43 5.51
CA ILE A 354 -51.32 2.88 6.05
C ILE A 354 -50.18 3.05 5.04
N GLN A 355 -49.03 3.54 5.50
CA GLN A 355 -47.84 3.70 4.67
C GLN A 355 -47.04 2.40 4.63
N PHE A 356 -46.68 1.96 3.42
CA PHE A 356 -45.83 0.81 3.17
C PHE A 356 -44.39 1.27 2.94
N HIS A 357 -43.46 0.74 3.74
CA HIS A 357 -42.03 0.87 3.50
C HIS A 357 -41.47 -0.49 3.07
N PHE A 358 -41.19 -0.63 1.78
CA PHE A 358 -40.54 -1.82 1.25
C PHE A 358 -39.03 -1.69 1.39
N ARG A 359 -38.42 -2.65 2.09
CA ARG A 359 -36.98 -2.82 2.11
C ARG A 359 -36.67 -4.19 1.55
N ILE A 360 -36.18 -4.24 0.32
CA ILE A 360 -35.66 -5.46 -0.28
C ILE A 360 -34.24 -5.63 0.26
N THR A 361 -34.02 -6.69 1.03
CA THR A 361 -32.67 -7.09 1.46
C THR A 361 -32.31 -8.37 0.74
N GLU A 362 -31.25 -8.32 -0.05
CA GLU A 362 -30.69 -9.52 -0.64
C GLU A 362 -30.03 -10.38 0.47
N PRO A 363 -30.28 -11.70 0.50
CA PRO A 363 -29.66 -12.57 1.49
C PRO A 363 -28.15 -12.64 1.23
N HIS A 364 -27.36 -12.35 2.26
CA HIS A 364 -25.90 -12.39 2.19
C HIS A 364 -25.33 -13.29 3.30
N CYS A 365 -24.21 -13.96 3.03
CA CYS A 365 -23.51 -14.73 4.04
C CYS A 365 -23.00 -13.83 5.16
N ALA A 366 -23.35 -14.13 6.42
CA ALA A 366 -22.97 -13.34 7.58
C ALA A 366 -21.44 -13.21 7.78
N ASN A 367 -20.66 -14.19 7.28
CA ASN A 367 -19.21 -14.19 7.43
C ASN A 367 -18.48 -13.41 6.31
N CYS A 368 -18.92 -13.58 5.05
CA CYS A 368 -18.18 -13.05 3.91
C CYS A 368 -18.95 -12.10 2.99
N GLU A 369 -20.20 -11.75 3.35
CA GLU A 369 -21.10 -10.90 2.56
C GLU A 369 -21.27 -11.41 1.10
N TYR A 370 -21.24 -12.73 0.89
CA TYR A 370 -21.52 -13.33 -0.43
C TYR A 370 -23.03 -13.39 -0.66
N LEU A 371 -23.49 -13.01 -1.85
CA LEU A 371 -24.90 -13.03 -2.26
C LEU A 371 -25.43 -14.46 -2.37
N LEU A 372 -26.49 -14.78 -1.63
CA LEU A 372 -27.07 -16.14 -1.50
C LEU A 372 -28.36 -16.34 -2.30
N ILE A 373 -28.67 -15.48 -3.26
CA ILE A 373 -29.86 -15.62 -4.10
C ILE A 373 -29.82 -16.99 -4.82
N GLY A 374 -30.85 -17.80 -4.62
CA GLY A 374 -30.97 -19.14 -5.20
C GLY A 374 -30.29 -20.26 -4.40
N GLN A 375 -29.70 -19.98 -3.23
CA GLN A 375 -29.16 -20.98 -2.31
C GLN A 375 -29.84 -20.87 -0.94
N SER A 376 -30.80 -21.76 -0.68
CA SER A 376 -31.57 -21.79 0.58
C SER A 376 -30.89 -22.60 1.68
N THR A 377 -30.01 -23.56 1.34
CA THR A 377 -29.39 -24.49 2.31
C THR A 377 -27.92 -24.80 1.98
N GLY A 378 -27.17 -25.24 2.99
CA GLY A 378 -25.81 -25.74 2.84
C GLY A 378 -24.71 -24.78 3.31
N ASN A 379 -23.51 -24.91 2.75
CA ASN A 379 -22.36 -24.07 3.09
C ASN A 379 -22.17 -22.97 2.05
N CYS A 380 -21.78 -21.77 2.50
CA CYS A 380 -21.46 -20.67 1.60
C CYS A 380 -20.37 -21.09 0.59
N PRO A 381 -20.59 -20.95 -0.72
CA PRO A 381 -19.64 -21.42 -1.74
C PRO A 381 -18.34 -20.62 -1.76
N GLU A 382 -18.32 -19.42 -1.17
CA GLU A 382 -17.12 -18.61 -1.07
C GLU A 382 -16.28 -18.93 0.16
N CYS A 383 -16.89 -19.05 1.34
CA CYS A 383 -16.15 -19.16 2.61
C CYS A 383 -16.36 -20.47 3.38
N GLY A 384 -17.23 -21.36 2.90
CA GLY A 384 -17.56 -22.62 3.57
C GLY A 384 -18.39 -22.47 4.85
N HIS A 385 -18.74 -21.24 5.25
CA HIS A 385 -19.52 -21.01 6.46
C HIS A 385 -20.93 -21.63 6.31
N PRO A 386 -21.41 -22.40 7.30
CA PRO A 386 -22.75 -22.99 7.25
C PRO A 386 -23.80 -21.88 7.22
N LEU A 387 -24.75 -22.02 6.30
CA LEU A 387 -25.88 -21.12 6.16
C LEU A 387 -26.98 -21.59 7.11
N SER A 388 -27.45 -20.70 7.99
CA SER A 388 -28.59 -21.02 8.87
C SER A 388 -29.85 -21.24 8.03
N GLU A 389 -30.61 -22.30 8.29
CA GLU A 389 -31.80 -22.72 7.52
C GLU A 389 -32.88 -21.64 7.32
N ASN A 390 -32.86 -20.54 8.07
CA ASN A 390 -33.82 -19.44 7.96
C ASN A 390 -33.51 -18.42 6.85
N LEU A 391 -32.70 -18.76 5.86
CA LEU A 391 -32.49 -17.92 4.67
C LEU A 391 -33.69 -18.05 3.72
N GLY A 392 -34.84 -17.53 4.17
CA GLY A 392 -36.07 -17.30 3.40
C GLY A 392 -36.47 -18.44 2.46
N THR A 393 -37.41 -19.28 2.87
CA THR A 393 -38.14 -20.17 1.95
C THR A 393 -38.48 -19.41 0.67
N PRO A 394 -38.13 -19.93 -0.53
CA PRO A 394 -38.34 -19.23 -1.78
C PRO A 394 -39.83 -18.88 -1.91
N VAL A 395 -40.12 -17.58 -2.00
CA VAL A 395 -41.47 -17.05 -2.19
C VAL A 395 -41.98 -17.60 -3.52
N GLY A 396 -42.90 -18.58 -3.48
CA GLY A 396 -43.48 -19.21 -4.66
C GLY A 396 -43.44 -20.75 -4.71
N GLN A 397 -42.85 -21.44 -3.73
CA GLN A 397 -43.09 -22.88 -3.60
C GLN A 397 -44.42 -23.11 -2.88
N PRO A 398 -45.41 -23.79 -3.50
CA PRO A 398 -46.61 -24.21 -2.79
C PRO A 398 -46.21 -25.14 -1.64
N ALA A 399 -46.83 -24.93 -0.47
CA ALA A 399 -46.62 -25.75 0.72
C ALA A 399 -47.04 -27.21 0.49
#